data_AF-A0A7T5JRS5-F1
#
_entry.id   AF-A0A7T5JRS5-F1
#
_cell.length_a   1.000
_cell.length_b   1.000
_cell.length_c   1.000
_cell.angle_alpha   90.00
_cell.angle_beta   90.00
_cell.angle_gamma   90.00
#
_symmetry.space_group_name_H-M   'P 1'
#
loop_
_entity.id
_entity.type
_entity.pdbx_description
1 polymer ?
#
loop_
_entity_poly.entity_id
_entity_poly.type
_entity_poly.pdbx_seq_one_letter_code
_entity_poly.pdbx_strand_id
1 'polypeptide(L)'
;MPSVLLSFAEFLRNHEYTTSMWENHYTSNDVNQVCHHLTKWAQTAFGLDGEFLILWSRQEGMNFEGDSELCYLTDGTAYLLPNPFIEGDAEGFVVALQGILHNDVSDLYETPVVSRVLYNAV
;
A
#
# COMPACT_ATOMS: atom_id res chain seq x y z
N MET A 1 19.83 3.95 -8.02
CA MET A 1 18.70 3.63 -7.13
C MET A 1 18.92 2.24 -6.55
N PRO A 2 18.62 2.00 -5.26
CA PRO A 2 18.64 0.66 -4.70
C PRO A 2 17.62 -0.25 -5.39
N SER A 3 17.85 -1.56 -5.40
CA SER A 3 16.89 -2.53 -5.91
C SER A 3 15.61 -2.49 -5.07
N VAL A 4 14.46 -2.29 -5.72
CA VAL A 4 13.15 -2.23 -5.04
C VAL A 4 12.89 -3.51 -4.27
N LEU A 5 13.15 -4.67 -4.89
CA LEU A 5 12.97 -5.99 -4.25
C LEU A 5 13.79 -6.13 -2.96
N LEU A 6 15.10 -5.82 -3.02
CA LEU A 6 15.97 -5.95 -1.86
C LEU A 6 15.59 -4.96 -0.75
N SER A 7 15.28 -3.73 -1.12
CA SER A 7 14.87 -2.71 -0.16
C SER A 7 13.52 -3.05 0.48
N PHE A 8 12.59 -3.66 -0.26
CA PHE A 8 11.31 -4.11 0.27
C PHE A 8 11.49 -5.29 1.22
N ALA A 9 12.34 -6.26 0.88
CA ALA A 9 12.68 -7.36 1.80
C ALA A 9 13.33 -6.86 3.10
N GLU A 10 14.20 -5.84 3.02
CA GLU A 10 14.76 -5.18 4.20
C GLU A 10 13.71 -4.44 5.02
N PHE A 11 12.78 -3.75 4.35
CA PHE A 11 11.65 -3.08 4.99
C PHE A 11 10.81 -4.08 5.81
N LEU A 12 10.42 -5.20 5.20
CA LEU A 12 9.65 -6.26 5.87
C LEU A 12 10.39 -6.80 7.09
N ARG A 13 11.69 -7.10 6.93
CA ARG A 13 12.52 -7.59 8.04
C ARG A 13 12.63 -6.59 9.18
N ASN A 14 12.82 -5.30 8.89
CA ASN A 14 13.05 -4.27 9.90
C ASN A 14 11.79 -3.94 10.73
N HIS A 15 10.60 -4.19 10.18
CA HIS A 15 9.32 -3.96 10.86
C HIS A 15 8.65 -5.26 11.32
N GLU A 16 9.31 -6.41 11.17
CA GLU A 16 8.76 -7.74 11.48
C GLU A 16 7.44 -8.03 10.73
N TYR A 17 7.32 -7.53 9.51
CA TYR A 17 6.16 -7.76 8.65
C TYR A 17 6.33 -8.99 7.77
N THR A 18 5.19 -9.60 7.45
CA THR A 18 5.11 -10.71 6.49
C THR A 18 4.11 -10.37 5.39
N THR A 19 4.23 -11.06 4.27
CA THR A 19 3.35 -10.85 3.12
C THR A 19 1.97 -11.52 3.28
N SER A 20 1.75 -12.15 4.42
CA SER A 20 0.51 -12.81 4.82
C SER A 20 0.05 -12.37 6.22
N MET A 21 0.50 -11.20 6.67
CA MET A 21 0.28 -10.74 8.05
C MET A 21 -1.19 -10.45 8.37
N TRP A 22 -2.06 -10.38 7.36
CA TRP A 22 -3.49 -10.12 7.53
C TRP A 22 -4.37 -11.38 7.55
N GLU A 23 -3.80 -12.56 7.28
CA GLU A 23 -4.52 -13.84 7.40
C GLU A 23 -5.00 -14.12 8.84
N ASN A 24 -4.37 -13.50 9.86
CA ASN A 24 -4.62 -13.77 11.28
C ASN A 24 -5.40 -12.66 12.01
N HIS A 25 -6.21 -11.89 11.28
CA HIS A 25 -6.90 -10.68 11.75
C HIS A 25 -5.97 -9.47 11.95
N TYR A 26 -6.52 -8.28 11.75
CA TYR A 26 -5.84 -6.99 11.93
C TYR A 26 -6.88 -5.93 12.30
N THR A 27 -6.44 -4.84 12.92
CA THR A 27 -7.27 -3.67 13.16
C THR A 27 -7.00 -2.57 12.13
N SER A 28 -7.92 -1.60 12.02
CA SER A 28 -7.69 -0.41 11.20
C SER A 28 -6.44 0.37 11.64
N ASN A 29 -6.10 0.31 12.94
CA ASN A 29 -4.90 0.95 13.47
C ASN A 29 -3.62 0.23 12.98
N ASP A 30 -3.62 -1.10 12.93
CA ASP A 30 -2.48 -1.87 12.43
C ASP A 30 -2.22 -1.58 10.95
N VAL A 31 -3.29 -1.55 10.15
CA VAL A 31 -3.24 -1.20 8.73
C VAL A 31 -2.70 0.22 8.53
N ASN A 32 -3.20 1.19 9.28
CA ASN A 32 -2.74 2.58 9.18
C ASN A 32 -1.25 2.70 9.52
N GLN A 33 -0.76 1.95 10.50
CA GLN A 33 0.66 1.92 10.83
C GLN A 33 1.51 1.30 9.70
N VAL A 34 1.06 0.19 9.11
CA VAL A 34 1.74 -0.42 7.96
C VAL A 34 1.81 0.56 6.79
N CYS A 35 0.69 1.21 6.45
CA CYS A 35 0.63 2.22 5.39
C CYS A 35 1.58 3.40 5.65
N HIS A 36 1.65 3.87 6.90
CA HIS A 36 2.55 4.94 7.32
C HIS A 36 4.02 4.54 7.20
N HIS A 37 4.38 3.35 7.67
CA HIS A 37 5.74 2.83 7.53
C HIS A 37 6.13 2.62 6.08
N LEU A 38 5.22 2.08 5.26
CA LEU A 38 5.43 1.87 3.83
C LEU A 38 5.63 3.21 3.09
N THR A 39 4.81 4.21 3.41
CA THR A 39 4.94 5.57 2.88
C THR A 39 6.29 6.19 3.23
N LYS A 40 6.68 6.18 4.51
CA LYS A 40 7.98 6.70 4.94
C LYS A 40 9.14 5.98 4.29
N TRP A 41 9.07 4.66 4.19
CA TRP A 41 10.10 3.86 3.52
C TRP A 41 10.25 4.27 2.06
N ALA A 42 9.15 4.34 1.30
CA ALA A 42 9.19 4.67 -0.12
C ALA A 42 9.71 6.10 -0.38
N GLN A 43 9.26 7.06 0.43
CA GLN A 43 9.74 8.44 0.39
C GLN A 43 11.25 8.53 0.68
N THR A 44 11.73 7.79 1.68
CA THR A 44 13.14 7.84 2.09
C THR A 44 14.06 7.06 1.15
N ALA A 45 13.65 5.87 0.72
CA ALA A 45 14.48 4.96 -0.08
C ALA A 45 14.53 5.34 -1.56
N PHE A 46 13.46 5.94 -2.09
CA PHE A 46 13.33 6.19 -3.52
C PHE A 46 12.91 7.62 -3.88
N GLY A 47 12.57 8.47 -2.91
CA GLY A 47 12.18 9.86 -3.19
C GLY A 47 10.81 10.00 -3.83
N LEU A 48 9.93 9.01 -3.66
CA LEU A 48 8.52 9.12 -4.03
C LEU A 48 7.82 10.18 -3.16
N ASP A 49 6.83 10.88 -3.70
CA ASP A 49 6.13 12.00 -3.06
C ASP A 49 4.71 11.67 -2.58
N GLY A 50 4.19 10.50 -2.97
CA GLY A 50 2.87 10.03 -2.62
C GLY A 50 2.76 9.36 -1.26
N GLU A 51 1.57 8.86 -0.98
CA GLU A 51 1.23 8.08 0.22
C GLU A 51 0.57 6.75 -0.16
N PHE A 52 0.85 5.71 0.63
CA PHE A 52 0.13 4.44 0.54
C PHE A 52 -1.07 4.45 1.47
N LEU A 53 -2.21 3.96 0.98
CA LEU A 53 -3.42 3.75 1.75
C LEU A 53 -4.03 2.39 1.39
N ILE A 54 -4.83 1.84 2.29
CA ILE A 54 -5.71 0.71 1.96
C ILE A 54 -7.13 1.20 1.76
N LEU A 55 -7.70 0.84 0.62
CA LEU A 55 -9.11 1.04 0.32
C LEU A 55 -9.92 -0.14 0.85
N TRP A 56 -10.93 0.20 1.65
CA TRP A 56 -11.83 -0.76 2.27
C TRP A 56 -13.23 -0.59 1.68
N SER A 57 -13.80 -1.65 1.13
CA SER A 57 -15.24 -1.70 0.92
C SER A 57 -15.92 -2.10 2.23
N ARG A 58 -16.53 -1.15 2.94
CA ARG A 58 -17.37 -1.46 4.11
C ARG A 58 -18.78 -1.85 3.65
N GLN A 59 -19.29 -2.97 4.15
CA GLN A 59 -20.73 -3.23 4.22
C GLN A 59 -21.27 -2.72 5.57
N GLU A 60 -22.37 -1.96 5.56
CA GLU A 60 -22.96 -1.40 6.78
C GLU A 60 -23.29 -2.51 7.81
N GLY A 61 -22.88 -2.31 9.06
CA GLY A 61 -23.21 -3.23 10.17
C GLY A 61 -22.30 -4.45 10.36
N MET A 62 -21.23 -4.63 9.56
CA MET A 62 -20.24 -5.71 9.77
C MET A 62 -18.94 -5.20 10.42
N ASN A 63 -18.25 -6.10 11.14
CA ASN A 63 -16.84 -5.92 11.51
C ASN A 63 -16.00 -5.76 10.24
N PHE A 64 -14.83 -5.12 10.33
CA PHE A 64 -13.92 -4.91 9.20
C PHE A 64 -13.43 -6.25 8.64
N GLU A 65 -14.16 -6.80 7.67
CA GLU A 65 -13.86 -8.06 6.99
C GLU A 65 -14.30 -7.89 5.52
N GLY A 66 -13.33 -7.81 4.61
CA GLY A 66 -13.58 -7.64 3.17
C GLY A 66 -12.29 -7.53 2.35
N ASP A 67 -12.44 -7.54 1.02
CA ASP A 67 -11.34 -7.34 0.08
C ASP A 67 -10.76 -5.93 0.28
N SER A 68 -9.43 -5.84 0.31
CA SER A 68 -8.75 -4.58 0.59
C SER A 68 -7.65 -4.32 -0.42
N GLU A 69 -7.76 -3.19 -1.09
CA GLU A 69 -6.84 -2.83 -2.17
C GLU A 69 -5.79 -1.87 -1.65
N LEU A 70 -4.52 -2.14 -1.97
CA LEU A 70 -3.46 -1.16 -1.75
C LEU A 70 -3.54 -0.10 -2.83
N CYS A 71 -3.43 1.16 -2.44
CA CYS A 71 -3.36 2.26 -3.37
C CYS A 71 -2.19 3.19 -3.05
N TYR A 72 -1.60 3.76 -4.09
CA TYR A 72 -0.59 4.81 -4.03
C TYR A 72 -1.21 6.09 -4.56
N LEU A 73 -1.27 7.12 -3.71
CA LEU A 73 -1.85 8.41 -4.03
C LEU A 73 -0.73 9.43 -4.27
N THR A 74 -0.69 10.01 -5.46
CA THR A 74 0.21 11.12 -5.79
C THR A 74 -0.49 12.08 -6.74
N ASP A 75 -0.26 13.39 -6.61
CA ASP A 75 -0.78 14.44 -7.48
C ASP A 75 -2.30 14.39 -7.77
N GLY A 76 -3.11 13.94 -6.81
CA GLY A 76 -4.57 13.83 -6.96
C GLY A 76 -5.03 12.60 -7.76
N THR A 77 -4.10 11.71 -8.10
CA THR A 77 -4.35 10.42 -8.73
C THR A 77 -4.13 9.30 -7.73
N ALA A 78 -5.01 8.29 -7.75
CA ALA A 78 -4.83 7.03 -7.02
C ALA A 78 -4.54 5.91 -8.02
N TYR A 79 -3.45 5.18 -7.77
CA TYR A 79 -3.12 3.95 -8.49
C TYR A 79 -3.43 2.77 -7.58
N LEU A 80 -4.16 1.77 -8.07
CA LEU A 80 -4.29 0.49 -7.36
C LEU A 80 -3.05 -0.36 -7.58
N LEU A 81 -2.57 -1.01 -6.52
CA LEU A 81 -1.40 -1.88 -6.52
C LEU A 81 -1.79 -3.26 -5.99
N PRO A 82 -1.11 -4.33 -6.45
CA PRO A 82 -1.16 -5.61 -5.78
C PRO A 82 -0.80 -5.45 -4.31
N ASN A 83 -1.63 -6.02 -3.44
CA ASN A 83 -1.47 -5.89 -2.00
C ASN A 83 -0.54 -6.98 -1.47
N PRO A 84 0.69 -6.64 -1.05
CA PRO A 84 1.66 -7.64 -0.66
C PRO A 84 1.35 -8.25 0.71
N PHE A 85 0.31 -7.82 1.44
CA PHE A 85 0.04 -8.23 2.83
C PHE A 85 -1.15 -9.18 3.02
N ILE A 86 -1.99 -9.37 1.98
CA ILE A 86 -3.17 -10.26 2.02
C ILE A 86 -2.84 -11.62 1.41
N GLU A 87 -2.36 -11.64 0.18
CA GLU A 87 -2.27 -12.86 -0.64
C GLU A 87 -0.83 -13.28 -0.93
N GLY A 88 0.17 -12.65 -0.29
CA GLY A 88 1.56 -13.00 -0.51
C GLY A 88 2.17 -12.45 -1.81
N ASP A 89 1.46 -11.60 -2.56
CA ASP A 89 1.94 -11.08 -3.84
C ASP A 89 2.94 -9.92 -3.68
N ALA A 90 4.12 -10.24 -3.16
CA ALA A 90 5.23 -9.30 -3.08
C ALA A 90 5.82 -8.95 -4.45
N GLU A 91 5.77 -9.88 -5.41
CA GLU A 91 6.34 -9.68 -6.75
C GLU A 91 5.54 -8.65 -7.53
N GLY A 92 4.21 -8.79 -7.57
CA GLY A 92 3.31 -7.82 -8.19
C GLY A 92 3.47 -6.43 -7.60
N PHE A 93 3.56 -6.32 -6.26
CA PHE A 93 3.82 -5.05 -5.60
C PHE A 93 5.14 -4.41 -6.03
N VAL A 94 6.23 -5.20 -6.06
CA VAL A 94 7.56 -4.71 -6.46
C VAL A 94 7.57 -4.23 -7.90
N VAL A 95 6.94 -4.98 -8.82
CA VAL A 95 6.84 -4.59 -10.24
C VAL A 95 6.03 -3.30 -10.38
N ALA A 96 4.89 -3.18 -9.71
CA ALA A 96 4.07 -1.97 -9.71
C ALA A 96 4.85 -0.74 -9.20
N LEU A 97 5.59 -0.90 -8.09
CA LEU A 97 6.41 0.17 -7.52
C LEU A 97 7.57 0.57 -8.43
N GLN A 98 8.19 -0.39 -9.13
CA GLN A 98 9.17 -0.09 -10.16
C GLN A 98 8.58 0.69 -11.32
N GLY A 99 7.36 0.35 -11.76
CA GLY A 99 6.63 1.12 -12.78
C GLY A 99 6.46 2.58 -12.36
N ILE A 100 5.93 2.82 -11.15
CA ILE A 100 5.77 4.17 -10.58
C ILE A 100 7.09 4.94 -10.58
N LEU A 101 8.19 4.32 -10.13
CA LEU A 101 9.51 4.96 -10.07
C LEU A 101 10.06 5.37 -11.43
N HIS A 102 9.71 4.64 -12.49
CA HIS A 102 10.14 4.94 -13.85
C HIS A 102 9.09 5.73 -14.65
N ASN A 103 8.01 6.17 -13.99
CA ASN A 103 6.86 6.83 -14.62
C ASN A 103 6.22 5.97 -15.74
N ASP A 104 6.23 4.65 -15.54
CA ASP A 104 5.63 3.64 -16.41
C ASP A 104 4.47 2.96 -15.66
N VAL A 105 3.31 3.61 -15.71
CA VAL A 105 2.11 3.23 -14.93
C VAL A 105 1.01 2.62 -15.80
N SER A 106 1.31 2.18 -17.03
CA SER A 106 0.32 1.69 -17.99
C SER A 106 -0.48 0.48 -17.50
N ASP A 107 0.14 -0.34 -16.66
CA ASP A 107 -0.42 -1.58 -16.15
C ASP A 107 -1.16 -1.37 -14.81
N LEU A 108 -1.15 -0.14 -14.29
CA LEU A 108 -1.85 0.24 -13.07
C LEU A 108 -3.24 0.77 -13.38
N TYR A 109 -4.21 0.40 -12.55
CA TYR A 109 -5.53 0.99 -12.62
C TYR A 109 -5.50 2.40 -12.02
N GLU A 110 -5.63 3.41 -12.88
CA GLU A 110 -5.68 4.82 -12.51
C GLU A 110 -7.10 5.26 -12.15
N THR A 111 -7.27 6.01 -11.07
CA THR A 111 -8.54 6.65 -10.72
C THR A 111 -8.32 8.06 -10.16
N PRO A 112 -9.05 9.08 -10.65
CA PRO A 112 -8.96 10.42 -10.08
C PRO A 112 -9.53 10.45 -8.66
N VAL A 113 -8.82 11.12 -7.74
CA VAL A 113 -9.30 11.30 -6.36
C VAL A 113 -10.37 12.40 -6.35
N VAL A 114 -11.64 12.00 -6.33
CA VAL A 114 -12.78 12.94 -6.31
C VAL A 114 -12.96 13.58 -4.94
N SER A 115 -12.76 12.82 -3.85
CA SER A 115 -12.85 13.34 -2.47
C SER A 115 -12.13 12.43 -1.48
N ARG A 116 -11.35 12.99 -0.56
CA ARG A 116 -10.75 12.28 0.57
C ARG A 116 -11.69 12.33 1.79
N VAL A 117 -12.34 11.21 2.10
CA VAL A 117 -13.13 11.08 3.34
C VAL A 117 -12.23 10.44 4.39
N LEU A 118 -11.65 11.26 5.27
CA LEU A 118 -10.82 10.78 6.38
C LEU A 118 -11.71 10.07 7.42
N TYR A 119 -11.72 8.74 7.44
CA TYR A 119 -12.22 7.98 8.57
C TYR A 119 -11.10 7.85 9.61
N ASN A 120 -11.12 8.76 10.59
CA ASN A 120 -10.35 8.77 11.84
C ASN A 120 -8.82 8.71 11.70
N ALA A 121 -8.20 9.88 11.86
CA ALA A 121 -7.00 9.99 12.68
C ALA A 121 -7.35 9.46 14.09
N VAL A 122 -6.68 8.41 14.53
CA VAL A 122 -6.63 8.02 15.94
C VAL A 122 -5.31 8.53 16.50
#